data_AF-A0A0B6Z1L0-F1
#
_entry.id   AF-A0A0B6Z1L0-F1
#
_cell.length_a   1.000
_cell.length_b   1.000
_cell.length_c   1.000
_cell.angle_alpha   90.00
_cell.angle_beta   90.00
_cell.angle_gamma   90.00
#
_symmetry.space_group_name_H-M   'P 1'
#
loop_
_entity.id
_entity.type
_entity.pdbx_description
1 polymer ?
#
loop_
_entity_poly.entity_id
_entity_poly.type
_entity_poly.pdbx_seq_one_letter_code
_entity_poly.pdbx_strand_id
1 'polypeptide(L)'
;VNNRLLPSLETLRDSLKKKAKEFEKIIKIGRTHTQDAVPLTLGQEFGAYVIQIENGIVRIKNTLPHLYELAAGGTAVGTGLNTRIGFAEGVAETVSKLTGLPFVTAPN
;
A
#
# COMPACT_ATOMS: atom_id res chain seq x y z
N VAL A 1 5.54 5.33 4.03
CA VAL A 1 4.39 4.79 3.26
C VAL A 1 3.12 5.62 3.49
N ASN A 2 2.70 5.80 4.75
CA ASN A 2 1.44 6.45 5.11
C ASN A 2 1.33 7.94 4.73
N ASN A 3 2.42 8.72 4.79
CA ASN A 3 2.34 10.18 4.61
C ASN A 3 2.63 10.68 3.18
N ARG A 4 3.06 9.80 2.28
CA ARG A 4 3.45 10.18 0.91
C ARG A 4 2.91 9.22 -0.13
N LEU A 5 3.32 7.96 -0.05
CA LEU A 5 3.03 6.96 -1.09
C LEU A 5 1.54 6.62 -1.19
N LEU A 6 0.93 6.17 -0.09
CA LEU A 6 -0.49 5.79 -0.09
C LEU A 6 -1.41 6.96 -0.47
N PRO A 7 -1.26 8.17 0.10
CA PRO A 7 -2.07 9.33 -0.30
C PRO A 7 -1.90 9.70 -1.79
N SER A 8 -0.67 9.58 -2.32
CA SER A 8 -0.41 9.87 -3.75
C SER A 8 -1.07 8.83 -4.67
N LEU A 9 -1.04 7.56 -4.29
CA LEU A 9 -1.71 6.50 -5.05
C LEU A 9 -3.23 6.64 -4.99
N GLU A 10 -3.80 7.03 -3.84
CA GLU A 10 -5.24 7.31 -3.71
C GLU A 10 -5.64 8.50 -4.59
N THR A 11 -4.84 9.57 -4.60
CA THR A 11 -5.04 10.74 -5.47
C THR A 11 -5.00 10.35 -6.96
N LEU A 12 -4.03 9.51 -7.34
CA LEU A 12 -3.91 9.01 -8.71
C LEU A 12 -5.11 8.14 -9.10
N ARG A 13 -5.50 7.18 -8.23
CA ARG A 13 -6.67 6.32 -8.42
C ARG A 13 -7.93 7.17 -8.66
N ASP A 14 -8.16 8.17 -7.82
CA ASP A 14 -9.38 8.98 -7.88
C ASP A 14 -9.41 9.85 -9.14
N SER A 15 -8.25 10.38 -9.55
CA SER A 15 -8.10 11.11 -10.81
C SER A 15 -8.38 10.22 -12.04
N LEU A 16 -7.82 9.01 -12.06
CA LEU A 16 -8.09 8.02 -13.11
C LEU A 16 -9.57 7.60 -13.13
N LYS A 17 -10.19 7.43 -11.95
CA LYS A 17 -11.60 7.06 -11.80
C LYS A 17 -12.53 8.17 -12.31
N LYS A 18 -12.19 9.44 -12.07
CA LYS A 18 -12.90 10.57 -12.66
C LYS A 18 -12.82 10.53 -14.19
N LYS A 19 -11.63 10.27 -14.75
CA LYS A 19 -11.45 10.17 -16.21
C LYS A 19 -12.15 8.96 -16.82
N ALA A 20 -12.15 7.82 -16.15
CA ALA A 20 -12.90 6.64 -16.59
C ALA A 20 -14.40 6.97 -16.77
N LYS A 21 -15.00 7.73 -15.84
CA LYS A 21 -16.39 8.21 -15.95
C LYS A 21 -16.57 9.24 -17.08
N GLU A 22 -15.70 10.24 -17.18
CA GLU A 22 -15.76 11.23 -18.27
C GLU A 22 -15.67 10.57 -19.66
N PHE A 23 -14.96 9.45 -19.77
CA PHE A 23 -14.72 8.74 -21.03
C PHE A 23 -15.66 7.57 -21.31
N GLU A 24 -16.70 7.37 -20.49
CA GLU A 24 -17.60 6.23 -20.57
C GLU A 24 -18.28 6.08 -21.94
N LYS A 25 -18.56 7.20 -22.62
CA LYS A 25 -19.25 7.22 -23.92
C LYS A 25 -18.33 7.29 -25.14
N ILE A 26 -17.01 7.37 -24.95
CA ILE A 26 -16.05 7.47 -26.06
C ILE A 26 -15.70 6.05 -26.51
N ILE A 27 -16.22 5.62 -27.66
CA ILE A 27 -15.88 4.34 -28.27
C ILE A 27 -14.54 4.47 -29.02
N LYS A 28 -13.62 3.53 -28.79
CA LYS A 28 -12.32 3.44 -29.48
C LYS A 28 -12.04 2.02 -29.97
N ILE A 29 -11.10 1.90 -30.90
CA ILE A 29 -10.58 0.59 -31.33
C ILE A 29 -9.73 -0.02 -30.21
N GLY A 30 -9.97 -1.29 -29.90
CA GLY A 30 -9.09 -2.07 -29.03
C GLY A 30 -7.79 -2.43 -29.75
N ARG A 31 -6.73 -2.72 -29.00
CA ARG A 31 -5.49 -3.27 -29.56
C ARG A 31 -4.99 -4.46 -28.77
N THR A 32 -4.78 -5.60 -29.44
CA THR A 32 -4.08 -6.76 -28.90
C THR A 32 -2.90 -7.06 -29.81
N HIS A 33 -1.75 -7.44 -29.23
CA HIS A 33 -0.49 -7.53 -29.99
C HIS A 33 -0.17 -6.25 -30.79
N THR A 34 -0.62 -5.09 -30.31
CA THR A 34 -0.55 -3.77 -30.99
C THR A 34 -1.31 -3.65 -32.32
N GLN A 35 -2.08 -4.66 -32.71
CA GLN A 35 -2.94 -4.67 -33.90
C GLN A 35 -4.40 -4.32 -33.54
N ASP A 36 -5.17 -3.86 -34.51
CA ASP A 36 -6.58 -3.50 -34.32
C ASP A 36 -7.43 -4.72 -33.89
N ALA A 37 -8.33 -4.50 -32.94
CA ALA A 37 -9.21 -5.51 -32.37
C ALA A 37 -10.67 -4.98 -32.27
N VAL A 38 -11.53 -5.69 -31.53
CA VAL A 38 -12.92 -5.26 -31.31
C VAL A 38 -13.00 -3.96 -30.49
N PRO A 39 -14.01 -3.09 -30.70
CA PRO A 39 -14.16 -1.84 -29.95
C PRO A 39 -14.44 -2.03 -28.46
N LEU A 40 -14.05 -1.02 -27.68
CA LEU A 40 -14.38 -0.82 -26.27
C LEU A 40 -14.49 0.68 -25.98
N THR A 41 -15.02 1.07 -24.83
CA THR A 41 -15.01 2.49 -24.45
C THR A 41 -13.66 2.86 -23.83
N LEU A 42 -13.22 4.10 -24.04
CA LEU A 42 -12.03 4.64 -23.37
C LEU A 42 -12.21 4.66 -21.85
N GLY A 43 -13.45 4.79 -21.38
CA GLY A 43 -13.80 4.60 -19.97
C GLY A 43 -13.50 3.19 -19.45
N GLN A 44 -13.78 2.14 -20.22
CA GLN A 44 -13.43 0.75 -19.85
C GLN A 44 -11.90 0.56 -19.73
N GLU A 45 -11.13 1.11 -20.68
CA GLU A 45 -9.67 1.05 -20.64
C GLU A 45 -9.11 1.77 -19.39
N PHE A 46 -9.60 2.98 -19.09
CA PHE A 46 -9.19 3.70 -17.88
C PHE A 46 -9.67 3.02 -16.60
N GLY A 47 -10.82 2.36 -16.63
CA GLY A 47 -11.32 1.54 -15.53
C GLY A 47 -10.32 0.44 -15.14
N ALA A 48 -9.67 -0.20 -16.12
CA ALA A 48 -8.62 -1.19 -15.83
C ALA A 48 -7.42 -0.56 -15.10
N TYR A 49 -7.00 0.65 -15.47
CA TYR A 49 -5.93 1.37 -14.78
C TYR A 49 -6.29 1.68 -13.32
N VAL A 50 -7.54 2.08 -13.06
CA VAL A 50 -8.04 2.29 -11.68
C VAL A 50 -7.89 1.01 -10.85
N ILE A 51 -8.32 -0.13 -11.38
CA ILE A 51 -8.21 -1.43 -10.71
C ILE A 51 -6.75 -1.81 -10.44
N GLN A 52 -5.82 -1.50 -11.35
CA GLN A 52 -4.39 -1.73 -11.11
C GLN A 52 -3.88 -0.93 -9.91
N ILE A 53 -4.26 0.34 -9.78
CA ILE A 53 -3.86 1.17 -8.63
C ILE A 53 -4.52 0.68 -7.34
N GLU A 54 -5.81 0.34 -7.36
CA GLU A 54 -6.51 -0.22 -6.20
C GLU A 54 -5.84 -1.49 -5.68
N ASN A 55 -5.52 -2.42 -6.58
CA ASN A 55 -4.79 -3.64 -6.23
C ASN A 55 -3.37 -3.34 -5.72
N GLY A 56 -2.69 -2.35 -6.28
CA GLY A 56 -1.40 -1.87 -5.78
C GLY A 56 -1.47 -1.34 -4.35
N ILE A 57 -2.49 -0.55 -4.02
CA ILE A 57 -2.75 -0.05 -2.67
C ILE A 57 -2.97 -1.21 -1.69
N VAL A 58 -3.79 -2.20 -2.07
CA VAL A 58 -4.03 -3.39 -1.23
C VAL A 58 -2.73 -4.15 -0.97
N ARG A 59 -1.93 -4.39 -2.02
CA ARG A 59 -0.62 -5.06 -1.88
C ARG A 59 0.29 -4.34 -0.89
N ILE A 60 0.39 -3.01 -0.99
CA ILE A 60 1.20 -2.21 -0.07
C ILE A 60 0.66 -2.31 1.36
N LYS A 61 -0.65 -2.17 1.56
CA LYS A 61 -1.26 -2.26 2.89
C LYS A 61 -1.00 -3.63 3.54
N ASN A 62 -1.01 -4.70 2.76
CA ASN A 62 -0.74 -6.05 3.24
C ASN A 62 0.72 -6.27 3.69
N THR A 63 1.67 -5.44 3.28
CA THR A 63 3.05 -5.54 3.79
C THR A 63 3.25 -4.80 5.10
N LEU A 64 2.36 -3.86 5.44
CA LEU A 64 2.53 -2.98 6.59
C LEU A 64 2.59 -3.71 7.94
N PRO A 65 1.76 -4.75 8.24
CA PRO A 65 1.83 -5.44 9.53
C PRO A 65 3.25 -5.92 9.87
N HIS A 66 3.95 -6.52 8.91
CA HIS A 66 5.32 -6.99 9.09
C HIS A 66 6.34 -5.85 9.20
N LEU A 67 6.09 -4.72 8.54
CA LEU A 67 6.95 -3.54 8.68
C LEU A 67 6.77 -2.81 10.02
N TYR A 68 5.68 -3.09 10.73
CA TYR A 68 5.42 -2.55 12.06
C TYR A 68 6.04 -3.40 13.18
N GLU A 69 6.58 -4.57 12.87
CA GLU A 69 7.32 -5.39 13.82
C GLU A 69 8.72 -4.79 14.05
N LEU A 70 9.04 -4.49 15.31
CA LEU A 70 10.31 -3.90 15.72
C LEU A 70 11.21 -4.95 16.39
N ALA A 71 12.47 -5.01 15.98
CA ALA A 71 13.50 -5.86 16.59
C ALA A 71 14.08 -5.31 17.90
N ALA A 72 13.61 -4.14 18.36
CA ALA A 72 14.08 -3.52 19.59
C ALA A 72 13.84 -4.45 20.78
N GLY A 73 14.90 -4.66 21.58
CA GLY A 73 14.87 -5.61 22.70
C GLY A 73 15.55 -6.96 22.40
N GLY A 74 15.77 -7.32 21.13
CA GLY A 74 16.53 -8.53 20.76
C GLY A 74 18.03 -8.45 21.07
N THR A 75 18.59 -7.23 21.20
CA THR A 75 20.00 -6.95 21.52
C THR A 75 20.99 -7.54 20.51
N ALA A 76 22.11 -8.13 20.96
CA ALA A 76 23.21 -8.52 20.09
C ALA A 76 22.87 -9.69 19.15
N VAL A 77 22.11 -10.69 19.63
CA VAL A 77 21.84 -11.94 18.90
C VAL A 77 20.40 -12.44 19.02
N GLY A 78 19.46 -11.60 19.46
CA GLY A 78 18.04 -11.96 19.61
C GLY A 78 17.65 -12.54 20.97
N THR A 79 18.61 -12.77 21.89
CA THR A 79 18.34 -13.36 23.21
C THR A 79 17.69 -12.40 24.22
N GLY A 80 17.74 -11.09 23.95
CA GLY A 80 17.40 -10.07 24.94
C GLY A 80 18.39 -9.96 26.10
N LEU A 81 19.63 -10.42 25.92
CA LEU A 81 20.65 -10.27 26.96
C LEU A 81 20.94 -8.78 27.21
N ASN A 82 20.96 -8.38 28.48
CA ASN A 82 21.13 -6.99 28.94
C ASN A 82 19.92 -6.06 28.70
N THR A 83 18.73 -6.59 28.42
CA THR A 83 17.47 -5.82 28.51
C THR A 83 16.64 -6.27 29.71
N ARG A 84 15.81 -5.36 30.24
CA ARG A 84 14.83 -5.69 31.28
C ARG A 84 13.60 -6.32 30.63
N ILE A 85 12.96 -7.24 31.34
CA ILE A 85 11.64 -7.78 30.95
C ILE A 85 10.67 -6.61 30.73
N GLY A 86 9.96 -6.60 29.59
CA GLY A 86 9.06 -5.52 29.20
C GLY A 86 9.71 -4.36 28.43
N PHE A 87 11.03 -4.37 28.24
CA PHE A 87 11.73 -3.30 27.51
C PHE A 87 11.29 -3.23 26.03
N ALA A 88 11.20 -4.37 25.36
CA ALA A 88 10.85 -4.43 23.93
C ALA A 88 9.45 -3.85 23.67
N GLU A 89 8.48 -4.31 24.47
CA GLU A 89 7.09 -3.87 24.46
C GLU A 89 6.98 -2.38 24.78
N GLY A 90 7.71 -1.90 25.79
CA GLY A 90 7.74 -0.48 26.15
C GLY A 90 8.30 0.40 25.02
N VAL A 91 9.29 -0.07 24.27
CA VAL A 91 9.80 0.62 23.09
C VAL A 91 8.73 0.66 21.99
N ALA A 92 8.12 -0.48 21.64
CA ALA A 92 7.10 -0.54 20.60
C ALA A 92 5.88 0.34 20.92
N GLU A 93 5.44 0.35 22.19
CA GLU A 93 4.36 1.21 22.67
C GLU A 93 4.73 2.70 22.54
N THR A 94 5.95 3.07 22.95
CA THR A 94 6.43 4.46 22.87
C THR A 94 6.52 4.93 21.42
N VAL A 95 7.09 4.11 20.53
CA VAL A 95 7.18 4.42 19.09
C VAL A 95 5.78 4.54 18.48
N SER A 96 4.84 3.66 18.86
CA SER A 96 3.45 3.76 18.42
C SER A 96 2.80 5.07 18.84
N LYS A 97 2.97 5.49 20.10
CA LYS A 97 2.45 6.76 20.62
C LYS A 97 3.03 7.96 19.87
N LEU A 98 4.34 7.96 19.60
CA LEU A 98 5.02 9.08 18.93
C LEU A 98 4.63 9.20 17.45
N THR A 99 4.40 8.08 16.78
CA THR A 99 4.15 8.06 15.32
C THR A 99 2.67 8.00 14.95
N GLY A 100 1.81 7.56 15.87
CA GLY A 100 0.41 7.24 15.60
C GLY A 100 0.23 5.99 14.74
N LEU A 101 1.27 5.17 14.59
CA LEU A 101 1.26 3.94 13.78
C LEU A 101 1.31 2.71 14.70
N PRO A 102 0.74 1.56 14.29
CA PRO A 102 0.57 0.40 15.16
C PRO A 102 1.84 -0.47 15.22
N PHE A 103 2.95 0.09 15.70
CA PHE A 103 4.19 -0.66 15.90
C PHE A 103 4.06 -1.68 17.04
N VAL A 104 4.62 -2.86 16.83
CA VAL A 104 4.60 -3.99 17.77
C VAL A 104 5.98 -4.59 17.92
N THR A 105 6.24 -5.29 19.02
CA THR A 105 7.45 -6.10 19.16
C THR A 105 7.40 -7.28 18.20
N ALA A 106 8.50 -7.57 17.51
CA ALA A 106 8.61 -8.76 16.68
C ALA A 106 8.46 -10.04 17.55
N PRO A 107 7.72 -11.06 17.10
CA PRO A 107 7.49 -12.28 17.89
C PRO A 107 8.72 -13.20 17.95
N ASN A 108 9.69 -13.02 17.05
CA ASN A 108 10.93 -13.77 16.98
C ASN A 108 12.08 -12.89 16.49
#